data_AF-A0AAU9NZ77-F1
#
_entry.id   AF-A0AAU9NZ77-F1
#
_cell.length_a   1.000
_cell.length_b   1.000
_cell.length_c   1.000
_cell.angle_alpha   90.00
_cell.angle_beta   90.00
_cell.angle_gamma   90.00
#
_symmetry.space_group_name_H-M   'P 1'
#
loop_
_entity.id
_entity.type
_entity.pdbx_description
1 polymer ?
#
loop_
_entity_poly.entity_id
_entity_poly.type
_entity_poly.pdbx_seq_one_letter_code
_entity_poly.pdbx_strand_id
1 'polypeptide(L)'
;MLETSLIWRMSYRPEDIRWDHIAPEAETGKIYRSSFMDKQGRTILVMRPKCQNSKSTRAQIKYLVYCMENAILNLPPEQEQMVWLIDFHGFSMSNVSIKTTKETAHILQDHYPERLGLAILYNPPRFFEPFWRVVKPFLEPKTANKVKFVYSDDPNTKNIMESMFYIDRLESAFGGKNEAKFDLKIYAARMKEDDAKRVALCNGECSSSTPRGRGSTFSEFTATNSDSDSDGGKPKSPEINEEAILAEAQKIEAADGGGRGARIEA
;
A
#
# COMPACT_ATOMS: atom_id res chain seq x y z
N MET A 1 -15.63 8.63 11.05
CA MET A 1 -14.38 7.97 10.63
C MET A 1 -13.92 6.91 11.63
N LEU A 2 -13.63 7.25 12.89
CA LEU A 2 -13.22 6.26 13.90
C LEU A 2 -14.32 5.23 14.21
N GLU A 3 -15.53 5.69 14.54
CA GLU A 3 -16.67 4.81 14.81
C GLU A 3 -16.97 3.86 13.64
N THR A 4 -17.07 4.41 12.43
CA THR A 4 -17.26 3.64 11.18
C THR A 4 -16.18 2.57 11.01
N SER A 5 -14.92 2.91 11.28
CA SER A 5 -13.81 1.96 11.23
C SER A 5 -13.91 0.88 12.31
N LEU A 6 -14.33 1.21 13.53
CA LEU A 6 -14.52 0.23 14.60
C LEU A 6 -15.63 -0.76 14.24
N ILE A 7 -16.78 -0.26 13.75
CA ILE A 7 -17.88 -1.10 13.26
C ILE A 7 -17.41 -2.00 12.11
N TRP A 8 -16.64 -1.45 11.17
CA TRP A 8 -16.06 -2.24 10.08
C TRP A 8 -15.10 -3.31 10.60
N ARG A 9 -14.21 -3.02 11.55
CA ARG A 9 -13.31 -4.03 12.11
C ARG A 9 -14.07 -5.12 12.86
N MET A 10 -15.10 -4.77 13.63
CA MET A 10 -15.93 -5.76 14.32
C MET A 10 -16.65 -6.72 13.38
N SER A 11 -17.09 -6.22 12.21
CA SER A 11 -17.83 -7.01 11.21
C SER A 11 -16.92 -7.74 10.21
N TYR A 12 -15.90 -7.07 9.69
CA TYR A 12 -14.96 -7.59 8.70
C TYR A 12 -13.89 -8.49 9.29
N ARG A 13 -13.50 -8.25 10.56
CA ARG A 13 -12.53 -9.03 11.35
C ARG A 13 -11.18 -9.21 10.64
N PRO A 14 -10.49 -8.10 10.28
CA PRO A 14 -9.19 -8.18 9.62
C PRO A 14 -8.15 -8.99 10.42
N GLU A 15 -8.25 -8.97 11.75
CA GLU A 15 -7.41 -9.73 12.69
C GLU A 15 -7.58 -11.25 12.58
N ASP A 16 -8.64 -11.76 11.95
CA ASP A 16 -8.90 -13.20 11.75
C ASP A 16 -8.43 -13.70 10.39
N ILE A 17 -7.98 -12.82 9.49
CA ILE A 17 -7.46 -13.24 8.20
C ILE A 17 -6.11 -13.94 8.42
N ARG A 18 -5.98 -15.14 7.85
CA ARG A 18 -4.78 -15.99 7.92
C ARG A 18 -4.27 -16.26 6.51
N TRP A 19 -3.01 -16.65 6.41
CA TRP A 19 -2.35 -17.01 5.16
C TRP A 19 -3.19 -17.95 4.30
N ASP A 20 -3.75 -19.01 4.88
CA ASP A 20 -4.50 -20.02 4.13
C ASP A 20 -5.78 -19.44 3.49
N HIS A 21 -6.32 -18.33 3.99
CA HIS A 21 -7.47 -17.64 3.37
C HIS A 21 -7.10 -16.85 2.11
N ILE A 22 -5.83 -16.46 1.97
CA ILE A 22 -5.37 -15.54 0.92
C ILE A 22 -4.25 -16.11 0.04
N ALA A 23 -3.75 -17.31 0.36
CA ALA A 23 -2.64 -17.93 -0.37
C ALA A 23 -2.87 -17.97 -1.89
N PRO A 24 -4.07 -18.29 -2.42
CA PRO A 24 -4.31 -18.25 -3.86
C PRO A 24 -4.11 -16.86 -4.49
N GLU A 25 -4.43 -15.79 -3.77
CA GLU A 25 -4.21 -14.42 -4.26
C GLU A 25 -2.73 -14.02 -4.23
N ALA A 26 -1.93 -14.65 -3.37
CA ALA A 26 -0.51 -14.37 -3.20
C ALA A 26 0.40 -15.12 -4.18
N GLU A 27 -0.09 -16.16 -4.85
CA GLU A 27 0.72 -17.11 -5.66
C GLU A 27 1.64 -16.43 -6.67
N THR A 28 1.17 -15.34 -7.29
CA THR A 28 1.90 -14.64 -8.36
C THR A 28 2.79 -13.50 -7.86
N GLY A 29 2.79 -13.20 -6.57
CA GLY A 29 3.55 -12.07 -6.01
C GLY A 29 3.04 -10.71 -6.48
N LYS A 30 1.73 -10.59 -6.77
CA LYS A 30 1.12 -9.32 -7.22
C LYS A 30 1.14 -8.22 -6.17
N ILE A 31 1.13 -8.59 -4.90
CA ILE A 31 1.35 -7.70 -3.74
C ILE A 31 2.14 -8.53 -2.73
N TYR A 32 3.16 -7.98 -2.08
CA TYR A 32 3.82 -8.63 -0.95
C TYR A 32 4.59 -7.64 -0.08
N ARG A 33 4.76 -7.96 1.20
CA ARG A 33 5.67 -7.21 2.09
C ARG A 33 7.12 -7.55 1.77
N SER A 34 8.00 -6.56 1.65
CA SER A 34 9.44 -6.78 1.53
C SER A 34 10.04 -7.36 2.83
N SER A 35 11.19 -8.03 2.76
CA SER A 35 11.97 -8.50 3.93
C SER A 35 12.79 -7.41 4.60
N PHE A 36 12.89 -6.23 3.99
CA PHE A 36 13.61 -5.09 4.53
C PHE A 36 12.74 -3.85 4.57
N MET A 37 13.18 -2.85 5.34
CA MET A 37 12.55 -1.55 5.47
C MET A 37 13.29 -0.50 4.65
N ASP A 38 12.61 0.60 4.34
CA ASP A 38 13.28 1.75 3.74
C ASP A 38 14.25 2.42 4.73
N LYS A 39 14.97 3.46 4.29
CA LYS A 39 15.92 4.18 5.15
C LYS A 39 15.27 4.92 6.33
N GLN A 40 13.94 5.07 6.34
CA GLN A 40 13.18 5.71 7.42
C GLN A 40 12.50 4.68 8.35
N GLY A 41 12.81 3.38 8.20
CA GLY A 41 12.24 2.33 9.03
C GLY A 41 10.79 1.96 8.69
N ARG A 42 10.31 2.34 7.50
CA ARG A 42 8.96 1.99 7.02
C ARG A 42 8.97 0.63 6.34
N THR A 43 7.96 -0.18 6.62
CA THR A 43 7.73 -1.41 5.83
C THR A 43 7.43 -1.06 4.37
N ILE A 44 7.87 -1.91 3.46
CA ILE A 44 7.66 -1.73 2.02
C ILE A 44 6.66 -2.79 1.53
N LEU A 45 5.57 -2.36 0.90
CA LEU A 45 4.70 -3.21 0.11
C LEU A 45 5.10 -3.09 -1.37
N VAL A 46 5.55 -4.19 -1.94
CA VAL A 46 5.80 -4.29 -3.38
C VAL A 46 4.52 -4.70 -4.07
N MET A 47 4.18 -4.02 -5.17
CA MET A 47 2.98 -4.29 -5.97
C MET A 47 3.37 -4.45 -7.44
N ARG A 48 2.82 -5.47 -8.10
CA ARG A 48 3.07 -5.79 -9.50
C ARG A 48 1.74 -6.06 -10.20
N PRO A 49 1.04 -5.03 -10.73
CA PRO A 49 -0.31 -5.22 -11.25
C PRO A 49 -0.38 -6.19 -12.42
N LYS A 50 0.70 -6.32 -13.22
CA LYS A 50 0.83 -7.34 -14.28
C LYS A 50 0.61 -8.77 -13.77
N CYS A 51 0.92 -9.03 -12.51
CA CYS A 51 0.80 -10.35 -11.89
C CYS A 51 -0.62 -10.64 -11.37
N GLN A 52 -1.63 -9.82 -11.69
CA GLN A 52 -3.02 -10.08 -11.31
C GLN A 52 -3.47 -11.47 -11.78
N ASN A 53 -3.98 -12.28 -10.84
CA ASN A 53 -4.33 -13.68 -11.08
C ASN A 53 -5.80 -14.02 -10.77
N SER A 54 -6.58 -13.06 -10.28
CA SER A 54 -7.98 -13.28 -9.95
C SER A 54 -8.88 -12.17 -10.50
N LYS A 55 -10.17 -12.47 -10.63
CA LYS A 55 -11.24 -11.52 -10.96
C LYS A 55 -12.14 -11.20 -9.75
N SER A 56 -11.90 -11.87 -8.62
CA SER A 56 -12.74 -11.75 -7.43
C SER A 56 -12.35 -10.50 -6.65
N THR A 57 -13.13 -9.43 -6.79
CA THR A 57 -12.94 -8.20 -6.02
C THR A 57 -12.85 -8.48 -4.52
N ARG A 58 -13.75 -9.30 -3.98
CA ARG A 58 -13.75 -9.67 -2.55
C ARG A 58 -12.44 -10.34 -2.11
N ALA A 59 -11.89 -11.23 -2.93
CA ALA A 59 -10.64 -11.91 -2.60
C ALA A 59 -9.44 -10.95 -2.68
N GLN A 60 -9.42 -10.06 -3.67
CA GLN A 60 -8.40 -9.03 -3.82
C GLN A 60 -8.41 -8.04 -2.66
N ILE A 61 -9.59 -7.56 -2.24
CA ILE A 61 -9.72 -6.69 -1.06
C ILE A 61 -9.28 -7.41 0.21
N LYS A 62 -9.67 -8.67 0.40
CA LYS A 62 -9.21 -9.47 1.54
C LYS A 62 -7.68 -9.62 1.55
N TYR A 63 -7.08 -9.85 0.39
CA TYR A 63 -5.63 -9.96 0.27
C TYR A 63 -4.91 -8.63 0.55
N LEU A 64 -5.43 -7.51 0.03
CA LEU A 64 -4.92 -6.19 0.32
C LEU A 64 -4.95 -5.88 1.82
N VAL A 65 -6.11 -6.10 2.47
CA VAL A 65 -6.25 -5.90 3.92
C VAL A 65 -5.25 -6.75 4.69
N TYR A 66 -5.09 -8.03 4.32
CA TYR A 66 -4.09 -8.90 4.94
C TYR A 66 -2.66 -8.33 4.82
N CYS A 67 -2.28 -7.85 3.63
CA CYS A 67 -0.97 -7.24 3.39
C CYS A 67 -0.77 -5.96 4.21
N MET A 68 -1.80 -5.11 4.29
CA MET A 68 -1.78 -3.86 5.06
C MET A 68 -1.62 -4.15 6.56
N GLU A 69 -2.43 -5.04 7.13
CA GLU A 69 -2.31 -5.44 8.54
C GLU A 69 -0.96 -6.10 8.83
N ASN A 70 -0.36 -6.82 7.86
CA ASN A 70 0.95 -7.44 8.02
C ASN A 70 2.08 -6.42 7.98
N ALA A 71 1.97 -5.42 7.10
CA ALA A 71 2.86 -4.27 7.09
C ALA A 71 2.79 -3.52 8.42
N ILE A 72 1.58 -3.20 8.91
CA ILE A 72 1.38 -2.48 10.17
C ILE A 72 1.97 -3.24 11.37
N LEU A 73 1.72 -4.54 11.47
CA LEU A 73 2.27 -5.39 12.54
C LEU A 73 3.80 -5.35 12.62
N ASN A 74 4.46 -5.14 11.48
CA ASN A 74 5.91 -5.17 11.36
C ASN A 74 6.54 -3.77 11.35
N LEU A 75 5.79 -2.70 11.63
CA LEU A 75 6.35 -1.37 11.81
C LEU A 75 7.05 -1.26 13.17
N PRO A 76 8.16 -0.50 13.26
CA PRO A 76 8.72 -0.14 14.56
C PRO A 76 7.75 0.77 15.34
N PRO A 77 7.81 0.82 16.69
CA PRO A 77 6.85 1.56 17.51
C PRO A 77 6.68 3.03 17.14
N GLU A 78 7.74 3.68 16.64
CA GLU A 78 7.76 5.10 16.27
C GLU A 78 7.31 5.37 14.82
N GLN A 79 6.81 4.36 14.11
CA GLN A 79 6.43 4.46 12.71
C GLN A 79 5.00 3.96 12.49
N GLU A 80 4.22 4.76 11.76
CA GLU A 80 2.81 4.44 11.47
C GLU A 80 2.55 4.25 9.98
N GLN A 81 3.55 4.54 9.14
CA GLN A 81 3.43 4.59 7.69
C GLN A 81 4.25 3.51 6.99
N MET A 82 3.77 3.14 5.81
CA MET A 82 4.43 2.21 4.90
C MET A 82 4.75 2.86 3.55
N VAL A 83 5.66 2.23 2.82
CA VAL A 83 6.02 2.60 1.45
C VAL A 83 5.36 1.63 0.48
N TRP A 84 4.80 2.17 -0.60
CA TRP A 84 4.33 1.38 -1.73
C TRP A 84 5.34 1.49 -2.86
N LEU A 85 5.81 0.35 -3.35
CA LEU A 85 6.75 0.25 -4.46
C LEU A 85 6.07 -0.54 -5.58
N ILE A 86 5.61 0.17 -6.60
CA ILE A 86 4.73 -0.36 -7.63
C ILE A 86 5.53 -0.52 -8.93
N ASP A 87 5.68 -1.76 -9.37
CA ASP A 87 6.29 -2.10 -10.66
C ASP A 87 5.23 -2.10 -11.76
N PHE A 88 5.32 -1.14 -12.68
CA PHE A 88 4.46 -1.04 -13.84
C PHE A 88 5.03 -1.72 -15.09
N HIS A 89 6.15 -2.44 -15.00
CA HIS A 89 6.71 -3.12 -16.15
C HIS A 89 5.72 -4.15 -16.72
N GLY A 90 5.31 -3.93 -17.98
CA GLY A 90 4.31 -4.73 -18.67
C GLY A 90 2.89 -4.62 -18.09
N PHE A 91 2.60 -3.53 -17.38
CA PHE A 91 1.24 -3.15 -16.99
C PHE A 91 0.34 -2.98 -18.21
N SER A 92 -0.90 -3.45 -18.09
CA SER A 92 -2.00 -3.15 -19.01
C SER A 92 -3.24 -2.76 -18.19
N MET A 93 -4.07 -1.83 -18.70
CA MET A 93 -5.35 -1.53 -18.03
C MET A 93 -6.28 -2.75 -17.92
N SER A 94 -6.11 -3.77 -18.75
CA SER A 94 -6.84 -5.04 -18.61
C SER A 94 -6.55 -5.78 -17.29
N ASN A 95 -5.45 -5.46 -16.60
CA ASN A 95 -5.12 -6.00 -15.29
C ASN A 95 -5.90 -5.34 -14.14
N VAL A 96 -6.61 -4.23 -14.40
CA VAL A 96 -7.27 -3.41 -13.38
C VAL A 96 -8.79 -3.40 -13.60
N SER A 97 -9.54 -3.64 -12.53
CA SER A 97 -11.00 -3.57 -12.53
C SER A 97 -11.45 -2.30 -11.84
N ILE A 98 -12.28 -1.48 -12.51
CA ILE A 98 -12.87 -0.24 -11.96
C ILE A 98 -13.54 -0.50 -10.61
N LYS A 99 -14.34 -1.57 -10.53
CA LYS A 99 -15.00 -1.98 -9.28
C LYS A 99 -14.00 -2.22 -8.15
N THR A 100 -12.90 -2.90 -8.46
CA THR A 100 -11.89 -3.22 -7.44
C THR A 100 -11.07 -2.00 -7.05
N THR A 101 -10.78 -1.10 -7.99
CA THR A 101 -10.14 0.20 -7.71
C THR A 101 -10.99 1.03 -6.76
N LYS A 102 -12.30 1.12 -7.00
CA LYS A 102 -13.26 1.84 -6.15
C LYS A 102 -13.35 1.25 -4.75
N GLU A 103 -13.52 -0.07 -4.64
CA GLU A 103 -13.53 -0.74 -3.33
C GLU A 103 -12.19 -0.58 -2.59
N THR A 104 -11.07 -0.59 -3.32
CA THR A 104 -9.74 -0.34 -2.74
C THR A 104 -9.64 1.08 -2.20
N ALA A 105 -10.05 2.09 -2.98
CA ALA A 105 -10.04 3.49 -2.55
C ALA A 105 -10.88 3.70 -1.29
N HIS A 106 -12.09 3.15 -1.26
CA HIS A 106 -12.99 3.20 -0.10
C HIS A 106 -12.36 2.58 1.15
N ILE A 107 -11.81 1.37 1.06
CA ILE A 107 -11.16 0.70 2.21
C ILE A 107 -9.98 1.54 2.73
N LEU A 108 -9.15 2.09 1.85
CA LEU A 108 -7.96 2.85 2.25
C LEU A 108 -8.32 4.19 2.89
N GLN A 109 -9.28 4.91 2.32
CA GLN A 109 -9.71 6.21 2.82
C GLN A 109 -10.44 6.08 4.16
N ASP A 110 -11.34 5.11 4.27
CA ASP A 110 -12.23 5.02 5.43
C ASP A 110 -11.61 4.28 6.60
N HIS A 111 -10.76 3.28 6.34
CA HIS A 111 -10.27 2.34 7.37
C HIS A 111 -8.75 2.31 7.56
N TYR A 112 -7.98 2.82 6.60
CA TYR A 112 -6.51 2.92 6.70
C TYR A 112 -6.00 4.34 6.39
N PRO A 113 -6.59 5.40 6.99
CA PRO A 113 -6.16 6.77 6.72
C PRO A 113 -4.72 6.99 7.16
N GLU A 114 -4.00 7.86 6.44
CA GLU A 114 -2.62 8.27 6.72
C GLU A 114 -1.56 7.15 6.81
N ARG A 115 -1.87 5.92 6.40
CA ARG A 115 -0.90 4.80 6.37
C ARG A 115 0.13 4.88 5.25
N LEU A 116 -0.14 5.62 4.17
CA LEU A 116 0.82 5.82 3.10
C LEU A 116 1.83 6.90 3.48
N GLY A 117 3.12 6.55 3.49
CA GLY A 117 4.22 7.50 3.69
C GLY A 117 4.92 7.90 2.38
N LEU A 118 4.97 7.00 1.40
CA LEU A 118 5.56 7.22 0.08
C LEU A 118 5.02 6.18 -0.90
N ALA A 119 4.68 6.58 -2.12
CA ALA A 119 4.39 5.69 -3.24
C ALA A 119 5.38 5.95 -4.37
N ILE A 120 6.14 4.94 -4.75
CA ILE A 120 7.00 4.94 -5.92
C ILE A 120 6.31 4.16 -7.04
N LEU A 121 5.98 4.85 -8.12
CA LEU A 121 5.50 4.25 -9.36
C LEU A 121 6.72 4.09 -10.26
N TYR A 122 7.19 2.86 -10.41
CA TYR A 122 8.39 2.51 -11.16
C TYR A 122 8.02 2.08 -12.57
N ASN A 123 8.56 2.78 -13.58
CA ASN A 123 8.25 2.59 -15.00
C ASN A 123 6.74 2.60 -15.35
N PRO A 124 5.93 3.55 -14.84
CA PRO A 124 4.55 3.66 -15.27
C PRO A 124 4.46 3.95 -16.77
N PRO A 125 3.42 3.49 -17.48
CA PRO A 125 3.19 3.93 -18.85
C PRO A 125 3.17 5.46 -18.94
N ARG A 126 3.75 6.04 -20.00
CA ARG A 126 3.93 7.50 -20.11
C ARG A 126 2.62 8.29 -20.03
N PHE A 127 1.48 7.67 -20.39
CA PHE A 127 0.16 8.27 -20.25
C PHE A 127 -0.28 8.49 -18.77
N PHE A 128 0.38 7.88 -17.79
CA PHE A 128 0.06 8.10 -16.38
C PHE A 128 0.41 9.51 -15.88
N GLU A 129 1.40 10.18 -16.47
CA GLU A 129 1.77 11.55 -16.11
C GLU A 129 0.67 12.59 -16.43
N PRO A 130 0.13 12.66 -17.66
CA PRO A 130 -1.01 13.54 -17.94
C PRO A 130 -2.23 13.18 -17.08
N PHE A 131 -2.50 11.89 -16.86
CA PHE A 131 -3.57 11.46 -15.96
C PHE A 131 -3.35 11.97 -14.53
N TRP A 132 -2.15 11.81 -13.98
CA TRP A 132 -1.83 12.29 -12.63
C TRP A 132 -1.98 13.81 -12.50
N ARG A 133 -1.66 14.59 -13.54
CA ARG A 133 -1.89 16.04 -13.55
C ARG A 133 -3.37 16.41 -13.43
N VAL A 134 -4.27 15.58 -13.96
CA VAL A 134 -5.73 15.76 -13.82
C VAL A 134 -6.19 15.36 -12.42
N VAL A 135 -5.67 14.28 -11.84
CA VAL A 135 -6.09 13.78 -10.52
C VAL A 135 -5.53 14.62 -9.37
N LYS A 136 -4.28 15.07 -9.48
CA LYS A 136 -3.52 15.75 -8.42
C LYS A 136 -4.26 16.92 -7.75
N PRO A 137 -4.98 17.82 -8.47
CA PRO A 137 -5.74 18.92 -7.86
C PRO A 137 -6.87 18.49 -6.92
N PHE A 138 -7.36 17.25 -7.07
CA PHE A 138 -8.42 16.70 -6.22
C PHE A 138 -7.89 16.02 -4.95
N LEU A 139 -6.57 15.84 -4.85
CA LEU A 139 -5.92 15.23 -3.68
C LEU A 139 -5.43 16.32 -2.73
N GLU A 140 -5.46 16.03 -1.42
CA GLU A 140 -4.77 16.87 -0.44
C GLU A 140 -3.28 17.00 -0.82
N PRO A 141 -2.67 18.20 -0.76
CA PRO A 141 -1.26 18.40 -1.12
C PRO A 141 -0.30 17.42 -0.45
N LYS A 142 -0.56 17.04 0.81
CA LYS A 142 0.23 16.05 1.54
C LYS A 142 0.20 14.68 0.87
N THR A 143 -0.97 14.24 0.40
CA THR A 143 -1.16 12.97 -0.31
C THR A 143 -0.51 13.01 -1.69
N ALA A 144 -0.68 14.11 -2.43
CA ALA A 144 -0.05 14.28 -3.74
C ALA A 144 1.49 14.25 -3.68
N ASN A 145 2.09 14.82 -2.63
CA ASN A 145 3.55 14.87 -2.46
C ASN A 145 4.17 13.53 -2.06
N LYS A 146 3.35 12.56 -1.62
CA LYS A 146 3.80 11.20 -1.30
C LYS A 146 4.02 10.36 -2.56
N VAL A 147 3.50 10.76 -3.73
CA VAL A 147 3.59 9.97 -4.97
C VAL A 147 4.76 10.45 -5.83
N LYS A 148 5.65 9.53 -6.22
CA LYS A 148 6.79 9.78 -7.11
C LYS A 148 6.78 8.81 -8.29
N PHE A 149 6.99 9.37 -9.46
CA PHE A 149 7.14 8.65 -10.71
C PHE A 149 8.65 8.53 -10.97
N VAL A 150 9.12 7.32 -11.26
CA VAL A 150 10.52 7.07 -11.59
C VAL A 150 10.61 6.19 -12.82
N TYR A 151 11.60 6.43 -13.67
CA TYR A 151 11.79 5.70 -14.91
C TYR A 151 13.20 5.16 -15.01
N SER A 152 13.36 3.90 -15.42
CA SER A 152 14.67 3.25 -15.50
C SER A 152 15.60 3.89 -16.53
N ASP A 153 15.05 4.63 -17.50
CA ASP A 153 15.82 5.39 -18.50
C ASP A 153 16.22 6.81 -18.02
N ASP A 154 15.69 7.29 -16.89
CA ASP A 154 16.04 8.57 -16.29
C ASP A 154 17.27 8.43 -15.37
N PRO A 155 18.38 9.14 -15.63
CA PRO A 155 19.55 9.15 -14.77
C PRO A 155 19.26 9.52 -13.30
N ASN A 156 18.24 10.33 -13.05
CA ASN A 156 17.87 10.77 -11.70
C ASN A 156 17.22 9.64 -10.87
N THR A 157 16.66 8.61 -11.50
CA THR A 157 16.00 7.49 -10.81
C THR A 157 16.94 6.83 -9.83
N LYS A 158 18.21 6.62 -10.21
CA LYS A 158 19.22 6.04 -9.32
C LYS A 158 19.37 6.85 -8.03
N ASN A 159 19.52 8.18 -8.14
CA ASN A 159 19.67 9.06 -6.98
C ASN A 159 18.42 9.05 -6.09
N ILE A 160 17.22 9.04 -6.69
CA ILE A 160 15.95 8.99 -5.96
C ILE A 160 15.86 7.67 -5.17
N MET A 161 16.11 6.54 -5.83
CA MET A 161 16.04 5.22 -5.20
C MET A 161 17.13 5.05 -4.13
N GLU A 162 18.35 5.51 -4.38
CA GLU A 162 19.46 5.51 -3.41
C GLU A 162 19.16 6.37 -2.18
N SER A 163 18.46 7.49 -2.34
CA SER A 163 18.10 8.34 -1.20
C SER A 163 17.09 7.69 -0.24
N MET A 164 16.27 6.75 -0.74
CA MET A 164 15.14 6.17 0.01
C MET A 164 15.38 4.73 0.46
N PHE A 165 16.15 3.96 -0.32
CA PHE A 165 16.29 2.52 -0.12
C PHE A 165 17.76 2.11 -0.01
N TYR A 166 17.98 0.94 0.59
CA TYR A 166 19.28 0.27 0.59
C TYR A 166 19.45 -0.52 -0.71
N ILE A 167 20.23 -0.01 -1.66
CA ILE A 167 20.39 -0.58 -3.01
C ILE A 167 20.85 -2.04 -3.00
N ASP A 168 21.66 -2.45 -2.02
CA ASP A 168 22.11 -3.84 -1.90
C ASP A 168 20.98 -4.81 -1.54
N ARG A 169 19.89 -4.32 -0.93
CA ARG A 169 18.70 -5.12 -0.56
C ARG A 169 17.55 -4.98 -1.53
N LEU A 170 17.48 -3.85 -2.23
CA LEU A 170 16.45 -3.54 -3.22
C LEU A 170 16.54 -4.50 -4.41
N GLU A 171 15.38 -4.93 -4.91
CA GLU A 171 15.31 -5.86 -6.03
C GLU A 171 15.82 -5.22 -7.33
N SER A 172 16.43 -6.04 -8.19
CA SER A 172 16.93 -5.61 -9.49
C SER A 172 15.85 -5.04 -10.41
N ALA A 173 14.60 -5.48 -10.26
CA ALA A 173 13.44 -4.90 -10.95
C ALA A 173 13.26 -3.39 -10.69
N PHE A 174 13.75 -2.89 -9.54
CA PHE A 174 13.71 -1.48 -9.14
C PHE A 174 15.08 -0.80 -9.20
N GLY A 175 16.04 -1.37 -9.94
CA GLY A 175 17.40 -0.84 -10.06
C GLY A 175 18.32 -1.15 -8.87
N GLY A 176 17.93 -2.09 -8.00
CA GLY A 176 18.76 -2.58 -6.91
C GLY A 176 19.73 -3.71 -7.32
N LYS A 177 20.49 -4.25 -6.36
CA LYS A 177 21.44 -5.36 -6.58
C LYS A 177 20.92 -6.72 -6.16
N ASN A 178 19.75 -6.79 -5.52
CA ASN A 178 19.19 -8.05 -5.09
C ASN A 178 18.49 -8.75 -6.27
N GLU A 179 19.08 -9.85 -6.74
CA GLU A 179 18.54 -10.65 -7.84
C GLU A 179 17.51 -11.70 -7.40
N ALA A 180 17.25 -11.82 -6.09
CA ALA A 180 16.27 -12.76 -5.58
C ALA A 180 14.87 -12.40 -6.11
N LYS A 181 14.25 -13.38 -6.79
CA LYS A 181 12.86 -13.26 -7.23
C LYS A 181 11.92 -13.55 -6.06
N PHE A 182 10.68 -13.10 -6.21
CA PHE A 182 9.62 -13.48 -5.29
C PHE A 182 9.48 -15.00 -5.23
N ASP A 183 9.68 -15.57 -4.04
CA ASP A 183 9.50 -16.99 -3.77
C ASP A 183 8.30 -17.17 -2.82
N LEU A 184 7.26 -17.83 -3.33
CA LEU A 184 6.02 -18.04 -2.59
C LEU A 184 6.22 -18.86 -1.31
N LYS A 185 7.13 -19.84 -1.30
CA LYS A 185 7.36 -20.71 -0.13
C LYS A 185 8.02 -19.94 0.99
N ILE A 186 9.06 -19.17 0.67
CA ILE A 186 9.75 -18.30 1.64
C ILE A 186 8.76 -17.25 2.16
N TYR A 187 7.98 -16.63 1.27
CA TYR A 187 6.99 -15.65 1.65
C TYR A 187 5.91 -16.24 2.56
N ALA A 188 5.34 -17.39 2.19
CA ALA A 188 4.33 -18.10 2.96
C ALA A 188 4.81 -18.46 4.38
N ALA A 189 6.03 -18.95 4.52
CA ALA A 189 6.61 -19.29 5.82
C ALA A 189 6.63 -18.07 6.76
N ARG A 190 7.09 -16.92 6.25
CA ARG A 190 7.12 -15.67 7.01
C ARG A 190 5.72 -15.14 7.34
N MET A 191 4.77 -15.27 6.43
CA MET A 191 3.38 -14.86 6.67
C MET A 191 2.71 -15.71 7.76
N LYS A 192 2.97 -17.02 7.77
CA LYS A 192 2.50 -17.91 8.84
C LYS A 192 3.13 -17.60 10.20
N GLU A 193 4.40 -17.22 10.23
CA GLU A 193 5.06 -16.74 11.45
C GLU A 193 4.37 -15.47 11.99
N ASP A 194 4.06 -14.52 11.11
CA ASP A 194 3.37 -13.30 11.51
C ASP A 194 1.92 -13.55 11.95
N ASP A 195 1.23 -14.52 11.36
CA ASP A 195 -0.09 -14.96 11.83
C ASP A 195 0.00 -15.51 13.27
N ALA A 196 1.03 -16.29 13.58
CA ALA A 196 1.27 -16.78 14.94
C ALA A 196 1.56 -15.63 15.92
N LYS A 197 2.36 -14.63 15.52
CA LYS A 197 2.62 -13.43 16.33
C LYS A 197 1.33 -12.66 16.65
N ARG A 198 0.43 -12.50 15.68
CA ARG A 198 -0.87 -11.83 15.93
C ARG A 198 -1.70 -12.58 16.96
N VAL A 199 -1.77 -13.91 16.85
CA VAL A 199 -2.51 -14.74 17.80
C VAL A 199 -1.94 -14.58 19.21
N ALA A 200 -0.61 -14.61 19.36
CA ALA A 200 0.04 -14.40 20.66
C ALA A 200 -0.27 -13.02 21.27
N LEU A 201 -0.24 -11.96 20.45
CA LEU A 201 -0.59 -10.60 20.88
C LEU A 201 -2.06 -10.49 21.33
N CYS A 202 -2.99 -11.08 20.58
CA CYS A 202 -4.40 -11.10 20.95
C CYS A 202 -4.66 -11.88 22.26
N ASN A 203 -3.87 -12.92 22.52
CA ASN A 203 -3.99 -13.73 23.73
C ASN A 203 -3.25 -13.15 24.95
N GLY A 204 -2.59 -11.99 24.81
CA GLY A 204 -1.84 -11.35 25.90
C GLY A 204 -0.48 -12.00 26.22
N GLU A 205 -0.02 -12.94 25.39
CA GLU A 205 1.26 -13.63 25.57
C GLU A 205 2.38 -12.83 24.90
N CYS A 206 2.80 -11.73 25.53
CA CYS A 206 3.99 -11.01 25.09
C CYS A 206 5.25 -11.66 25.69
N SER A 207 5.93 -12.52 24.92
CA SER A 207 7.30 -12.96 25.25
C SER A 207 8.29 -11.84 24.95
N SER A 208 8.32 -10.80 25.79
CA SER A 208 9.37 -9.78 25.77
C SER A 208 10.57 -10.28 26.57
N SER A 209 11.56 -10.83 25.89
CA SER A 209 12.89 -11.07 26.48
C SER A 209 13.76 -9.82 26.32
N THR A 210 13.68 -8.89 27.27
CA THR A 210 14.71 -7.85 27.48
C THR A 210 14.86 -7.56 28.98
N PRO A 211 16.09 -7.37 29.53
CA PRO A 211 16.31 -7.35 30.97
C PRO A 211 15.83 -6.06 31.64
N ARG A 212 15.29 -6.22 32.86
CA ARG A 212 14.81 -5.17 33.77
C ARG A 212 15.85 -4.07 34.04
N GLY A 213 15.44 -2.83 33.83
CA GLY A 213 15.90 -1.64 34.55
C GLY A 213 14.76 -1.08 35.42
N ARG A 214 15.08 -0.54 36.59
CA ARG A 214 14.24 -0.44 37.80
C ARG A 214 13.71 1.00 38.05
N GLY A 215 12.47 1.12 38.54
CA GLY A 215 11.87 2.31 39.19
C GLY A 215 11.39 3.41 38.23
N SER A 216 10.26 4.11 38.41
CA SER A 216 9.59 4.51 39.66
C SER A 216 8.13 4.97 39.40
N THR A 217 7.27 4.63 40.36
CA THR A 217 6.06 5.35 40.85
C THR A 217 4.92 5.75 39.90
N PHE A 218 3.79 5.07 40.13
CA PHE A 218 2.41 5.47 39.84
C PHE A 218 2.03 6.84 40.42
N SER A 219 1.26 7.62 39.67
CA SER A 219 0.27 8.54 40.25
C SER A 219 -1.01 8.50 39.40
N GLU A 220 -2.05 8.03 40.05
CA GLU A 220 -3.45 7.96 39.65
C GLU A 220 -4.05 9.37 39.55
N PHE A 221 -4.75 9.70 38.46
CA PHE A 221 -5.65 10.85 38.43
C PHE A 221 -6.95 10.49 37.73
N THR A 222 -8.02 10.69 38.51
CA THR A 222 -9.44 10.48 38.25
C THR A 222 -9.99 11.38 37.15
N ALA A 223 -10.99 10.86 36.45
CA ALA A 223 -11.80 11.55 35.47
C ALA A 223 -12.62 12.71 36.08
N THR A 224 -12.68 13.82 35.36
CA THR A 224 -13.77 14.80 35.46
C THR A 224 -14.21 15.18 34.05
N ASN A 225 -15.47 14.89 33.75
CA ASN A 225 -16.18 15.35 32.56
C ASN A 225 -16.35 16.87 32.61
N SER A 226 -16.16 17.52 31.47
CA SER A 226 -16.78 18.82 31.17
C SER A 226 -17.07 18.88 29.68
N ASP A 227 -18.35 18.74 29.36
CA ASP A 227 -18.91 18.99 28.04
C ASP A 227 -18.73 20.46 27.64
N SER A 228 -18.38 20.68 26.39
CA SER A 228 -18.67 21.93 25.67
C SER A 228 -18.67 21.62 24.18
N ASP A 229 -19.88 21.52 23.65
CA ASP A 229 -20.21 21.43 22.23
C ASP A 229 -19.60 22.59 21.44
N SER A 230 -18.95 22.27 20.33
CA SER A 230 -18.91 23.16 19.17
C SER A 230 -19.00 22.32 17.90
N ASP A 231 -20.22 22.32 17.35
CA ASP A 231 -20.62 21.76 16.09
C ASP A 231 -19.83 22.44 14.96
N GLY A 232 -18.75 21.79 14.54
CA GLY A 232 -17.94 22.15 13.39
C GLY A 232 -18.04 21.04 12.35
N GLY A 233 -19.14 21.02 11.60
CA GLY A 233 -19.29 20.16 10.42
C GLY A 233 -18.09 20.32 9.49
N LYS A 234 -17.19 19.33 9.48
CA LYS A 234 -16.10 19.26 8.51
C LYS A 234 -16.72 19.11 7.11
N PRO A 235 -16.20 19.84 6.10
CA PRO A 235 -16.67 19.68 4.73
C PRO A 235 -16.41 18.24 4.29
N LYS A 236 -17.42 17.60 3.69
CA LYS A 236 -17.20 16.37 2.91
C LYS A 236 -16.08 16.65 1.91
N SER A 237 -15.07 15.78 1.88
CA SER A 237 -14.09 15.75 0.80
C SER A 237 -14.84 15.84 -0.54
N PRO A 238 -14.33 16.60 -1.54
CA PRO A 238 -15.01 16.68 -2.83
C PRO A 238 -15.25 15.26 -3.33
N GLU A 239 -16.49 14.95 -3.73
CA GLU A 239 -16.82 13.66 -4.34
C GLU A 239 -16.01 13.53 -5.63
N ILE A 240 -14.85 12.90 -5.51
CA ILE A 240 -14.00 12.58 -6.64
C ILE A 240 -14.79 11.58 -7.49
N ASN A 241 -15.18 11.98 -8.70
CA ASN A 241 -15.83 11.06 -9.63
C ASN A 241 -14.78 10.09 -10.18
N GLU A 242 -14.52 9.03 -9.41
CA GLU A 242 -13.53 7.99 -9.71
C GLU A 242 -13.80 7.31 -11.06
N GLU A 243 -15.08 7.16 -11.45
CA GLU A 243 -15.46 6.60 -12.75
C GLU A 243 -15.07 7.53 -13.90
N ALA A 244 -15.29 8.83 -13.76
CA ALA A 244 -14.87 9.82 -14.76
C ALA A 244 -13.33 9.87 -14.86
N ILE A 245 -12.63 9.77 -13.73
CA ILE A 245 -11.17 9.72 -13.69
C ILE A 245 -10.64 8.47 -14.41
N LEU A 246 -11.17 7.29 -14.09
CA LEU A 246 -10.77 6.04 -14.76
C LEU A 246 -11.13 6.03 -16.25
N ALA A 247 -12.30 6.55 -16.62
CA ALA A 247 -12.68 6.71 -18.02
C ALA A 247 -11.73 7.65 -18.77
N GLU A 248 -11.31 8.75 -18.13
CA GLU A 248 -10.33 9.66 -18.69
C GLU A 248 -8.95 8.99 -18.82
N ALA A 249 -8.53 8.19 -17.84
CA ALA A 249 -7.31 7.38 -17.94
C ALA A 249 -7.33 6.45 -19.15
N GLN A 250 -8.46 5.78 -19.40
CA GLN A 250 -8.66 4.90 -20.55
C GLN A 250 -8.65 5.66 -21.88
N LYS A 251 -9.24 6.85 -21.94
CA LYS A 251 -9.18 7.70 -23.13
C LYS A 251 -7.75 8.16 -23.43
N ILE A 252 -7.01 8.62 -22.43
CA ILE A 252 -5.62 9.08 -22.58
C ILE A 252 -4.73 7.91 -23.04
N GLU A 253 -4.92 6.70 -22.48
CA GLU A 253 -4.22 5.49 -22.94
C GLU A 253 -4.55 5.16 -24.41
N ALA A 254 -5.83 5.19 -24.80
CA ALA A 254 -6.24 4.92 -26.17
C ALA A 254 -5.64 5.91 -27.19
N ALA A 255 -5.45 7.17 -26.79
CA ALA A 255 -4.81 8.18 -27.62
C ALA A 255 -3.29 7.95 -27.80
N ASP A 256 -2.60 7.37 -26.80
CA ASP A 256 -1.17 7.03 -26.85
C ASP A 256 -0.91 5.76 -27.70
N GLY A 257 -1.84 4.79 -27.66
CA GLY A 257 -1.75 3.54 -28.43
C GLY A 257 -1.86 3.69 -29.97
N GLY A 258 -2.32 4.84 -30.47
CA GLY A 258 -2.49 5.11 -31.91
C GLY A 258 -1.22 5.50 -32.68
N GLY A 259 -0.09 5.70 -31.99
CA GLY A 259 1.10 6.34 -32.58
C GLY A 259 2.18 5.43 -33.17
N ARG A 260 2.06 4.10 -33.11
CA ARG A 260 3.12 3.18 -33.60
C ARG A 260 2.55 2.12 -34.54
N GLY A 261 2.16 2.56 -35.74
CA GLY A 261 1.63 1.67 -36.77
C GLY A 261 1.55 2.29 -38.17
N ALA A 262 2.48 3.15 -38.56
CA ALA A 262 2.65 3.55 -39.96
C ALA A 262 4.03 3.09 -40.43
N ARG A 263 4.10 1.83 -40.86
CA ARG A 263 5.25 1.31 -41.61
C ARG A 263 5.17 1.92 -43.01
N ILE A 264 6.19 2.70 -43.33
CA ILE A 264 6.54 3.17 -44.67
C ILE A 264 6.66 1.93 -45.56
N GLU A 265 5.77 1.77 -46.53
CA GLU A 265 6.07 0.99 -47.73
C GLU A 265 6.68 1.95 -48.76
N ALA A 266 7.87 1.56 -49.22
CA ALA A 266 8.63 2.20 -50.28
C ALA A 266 8.16 1.70 -51.65
#